data_AF-A0A941YHA5-F1
#
_entry.id   AF-A0A941YHA5-F1
#
_cell.length_a   1.000
_cell.length_b   1.000
_cell.length_c   1.000
_cell.angle_alpha   90.00
_cell.angle_beta   90.00
_cell.angle_gamma   90.00
#
_symmetry.space_group_name_H-M   'P 1'
#
loop_
_entity.id
_entity.type
_entity.pdbx_description
1 polymer ?
#
loop_
_entity_poly.entity_id
_entity_poly.type
_entity_poly.pdbx_seq_one_letter_code
_entity_poly.pdbx_strand_id
1 'polypeptide(L)'
;MTENQTAPQTDDELLEHYAETEYKWGFVSDVDADTLPPGLSEETVRFISAKKDEPEWMLEWRLKAFRHLQTMSVPTWPNVKYEPVDLQSISYYSAPKKMPRLDSLADADPELLRTYEKLGIPLR
;
A
#
# COMPACT_ATOMS: atom_id res chain seq x y z
N MET A 1 -39.64 3.34 18.28
CA MET A 1 -39.51 4.77 17.92
C MET A 1 -38.54 4.79 16.77
N THR A 2 -39.07 4.97 15.56
CA THR A 2 -38.36 4.72 14.31
C THR A 2 -37.70 6.04 13.88
N GLU A 3 -36.36 6.08 13.87
CA GLU A 3 -35.61 7.22 13.34
C GLU A 3 -35.75 7.23 11.82
N ASN A 4 -36.36 8.31 11.32
CA ASN A 4 -36.64 8.53 9.92
C ASN A 4 -35.41 9.20 9.29
N GLN A 5 -34.60 8.45 8.55
CA GLN A 5 -33.50 9.01 7.75
C GLN A 5 -34.08 9.55 6.44
N THR A 6 -34.27 10.86 6.37
CA THR A 6 -34.65 11.56 5.13
C THR A 6 -33.49 11.52 4.14
N ALA A 7 -33.69 10.92 2.97
CA ALA A 7 -32.69 10.92 1.89
C ALA A 7 -32.55 12.35 1.31
N PRO A 8 -31.32 12.81 0.98
CA PRO A 8 -31.07 14.12 0.39
C PRO A 8 -31.85 14.28 -0.92
N GLN A 9 -32.46 15.45 -1.12
CA GLN A 9 -33.41 15.70 -2.22
C GLN A 9 -32.80 16.53 -3.36
N THR A 10 -31.63 17.15 -3.15
CA THR A 10 -30.95 18.01 -4.14
C THR A 10 -29.47 17.64 -4.31
N ASP A 11 -28.90 17.96 -5.47
CA ASP A 11 -27.51 17.61 -5.82
C ASP A 11 -26.48 18.28 -4.89
N ASP A 12 -26.76 19.51 -4.42
CA ASP A 12 -25.92 20.23 -3.47
C ASP A 12 -25.93 19.57 -2.08
N GLU A 13 -27.11 19.16 -1.58
CA GLU A 13 -27.23 18.41 -0.32
C GLU A 13 -26.55 17.03 -0.39
N LEU A 14 -26.56 16.39 -1.56
CA LEU A 14 -25.88 15.12 -1.80
C LEU A 14 -24.35 15.30 -1.74
N LEU A 15 -23.83 16.34 -2.38
CA LEU A 15 -22.40 16.68 -2.36
C LEU A 15 -21.93 17.02 -0.96
N GLU A 16 -22.69 17.81 -0.20
CA GLU A 16 -22.36 18.17 1.18
C GLU A 16 -22.38 16.94 2.10
N HIS A 17 -23.38 16.07 1.96
CA HIS A 17 -23.44 14.80 2.70
C HIS A 17 -22.22 13.90 2.46
N TYR A 18 -21.78 13.76 1.20
CA TYR A 18 -20.60 12.95 0.88
C TYR A 18 -19.27 13.63 1.23
N ALA A 19 -19.22 14.97 1.23
CA ALA A 19 -18.04 15.73 1.63
C ALA A 19 -17.81 15.67 3.16
N GLU A 20 -18.89 15.68 3.94
CA GLU A 20 -18.85 15.56 5.41
C GLU A 20 -18.69 14.11 5.89
N THR A 21 -19.05 13.12 5.05
CA THR A 21 -18.87 11.72 5.39
C THR A 21 -17.39 11.35 5.34
N GLU A 22 -16.78 11.15 6.51
CA GLU A 22 -15.42 10.61 6.59
C GLU A 22 -15.32 9.24 5.90
N TYR A 23 -14.24 9.04 5.15
CA TYR A 23 -13.98 7.80 4.42
C TYR A 23 -13.84 6.62 5.39
N LYS A 24 -14.93 5.87 5.58
CA LYS A 24 -15.04 4.74 6.52
C LYS A 24 -14.04 3.59 6.25
N TRP A 25 -13.45 3.54 5.07
CA TRP A 25 -12.60 2.45 4.59
C TRP A 25 -11.10 2.79 4.55
N GLY A 26 -10.69 3.83 5.28
CA GLY A 26 -9.28 4.09 5.57
C GLY A 26 -8.72 3.04 6.53
N PHE A 27 -8.43 1.85 6.02
CA PHE A 27 -7.79 0.78 6.79
C PHE A 27 -6.28 1.04 6.86
N VAL A 28 -5.86 1.75 7.90
CA VAL A 28 -4.46 1.77 8.33
C VAL A 28 -4.34 0.83 9.51
N SER A 29 -3.36 -0.06 9.48
CA SER A 29 -3.01 -0.95 10.57
C SER A 29 -1.53 -0.72 10.86
N ASP A 30 -1.17 -0.53 12.12
CA ASP A 30 0.20 -0.21 12.52
C ASP A 30 0.99 -1.53 12.71
N VAL A 31 1.31 -2.15 11.59
CA VAL A 31 2.04 -3.41 11.58
C VAL A 31 3.53 -3.12 11.47
N ASP A 32 4.30 -3.66 12.41
CA ASP A 32 5.76 -3.59 12.38
C ASP A 32 6.29 -4.21 11.07
N ALA A 33 7.01 -3.41 10.28
CA ALA A 33 7.45 -3.76 8.93
C ALA A 33 8.97 -3.73 8.81
N ASP A 34 9.51 -4.65 8.03
CA ASP A 34 10.89 -4.62 7.54
C ASP A 34 10.91 -3.77 6.26
N THR A 35 11.32 -2.50 6.42
CA THR A 35 11.36 -1.50 5.34
C THR A 35 12.80 -1.12 5.04
N LEU A 36 13.18 -1.17 3.75
CA LEU A 36 14.49 -0.68 3.32
C LEU A 36 14.54 0.85 3.35
N PRO A 37 15.73 1.46 3.52
CA PRO A 37 15.89 2.89 3.35
C PRO A 37 15.49 3.32 1.93
N PRO A 38 15.09 4.60 1.75
CA PRO A 38 14.83 5.16 0.43
C PRO A 38 16.02 5.00 -0.52
N GLY A 39 15.72 4.76 -1.79
CA GLY A 39 16.72 4.72 -2.86
C GLY A 39 16.67 3.42 -3.68
N LEU A 40 16.94 3.56 -4.98
CA LEU A 40 17.00 2.45 -5.92
C LEU A 40 18.42 2.23 -6.41
N SER A 41 19.01 1.10 -6.04
CA SER A 41 20.34 0.66 -6.48
C SER A 41 20.32 -0.80 -6.94
N GLU A 42 21.41 -1.28 -7.57
CA GLU A 42 21.54 -2.71 -7.87
C GLU A 42 21.49 -3.56 -6.60
N GLU A 43 21.99 -3.04 -5.48
CA GLU A 43 21.96 -3.73 -4.18
C GLU A 43 20.53 -3.86 -3.65
N THR A 44 19.72 -2.81 -3.77
CA THR A 44 18.28 -2.86 -3.46
C THR A 44 17.58 -3.95 -4.29
N VAL A 45 17.87 -4.01 -5.60
CA VAL A 45 17.28 -5.02 -6.50
C VAL A 45 17.70 -6.44 -6.10
N ARG A 46 19.00 -6.67 -5.82
CA ARG A 46 19.52 -7.96 -5.37
C ARG A 46 18.93 -8.38 -4.04
N PHE A 47 18.82 -7.46 -3.09
CA PHE A 47 18.19 -7.70 -1.80
C PHE A 47 16.75 -8.17 -1.97
N ILE A 48 15.94 -7.44 -2.76
CA ILE A 48 14.53 -7.78 -2.99
C ILE A 48 14.41 -9.17 -3.62
N SER A 49 15.25 -9.47 -4.61
CA SER A 49 15.24 -10.76 -5.31
C SER A 49 15.59 -11.92 -4.37
N ALA A 50 16.65 -11.76 -3.56
CA ALA A 50 17.05 -12.74 -2.56
C ALA A 50 15.99 -12.92 -1.46
N LYS A 51 15.37 -11.82 -0.99
CA LYS A 51 14.32 -11.86 0.04
C LYS A 51 13.06 -12.59 -0.45
N LYS A 52 12.81 -12.57 -1.77
CA LYS A 52 11.67 -13.24 -2.43
C LYS A 52 11.99 -14.65 -2.94
N ASP A 53 13.21 -15.14 -2.74
CA ASP A 53 13.67 -16.44 -3.25
C ASP A 53 13.43 -16.59 -4.76
N GLU A 54 13.76 -15.54 -5.52
CA GLU A 54 13.55 -15.52 -6.97
C GLU A 54 14.64 -16.32 -7.71
N PRO A 55 14.29 -16.97 -8.84
CA PRO A 55 15.27 -17.65 -9.68
C PRO A 55 16.22 -16.66 -10.36
N GLU A 56 17.43 -17.09 -10.71
CA GLU A 56 18.49 -16.22 -11.27
C GLU A 56 18.04 -15.40 -12.49
N TRP A 57 17.26 -16.00 -13.39
CA TRP A 57 16.78 -15.31 -14.58
C TRP A 57 15.86 -14.11 -14.25
N MET A 58 15.13 -14.16 -13.14
CA MET A 58 14.31 -13.04 -12.66
C MET A 58 15.19 -11.92 -12.12
N LEU A 59 16.26 -12.25 -11.39
CA LEU A 59 17.24 -11.28 -10.93
C LEU A 59 17.91 -10.56 -12.10
N GLU A 60 18.38 -11.31 -13.09
CA GLU A 60 18.98 -10.75 -14.30
C GLU A 60 18.00 -9.83 -15.05
N TRP A 61 16.74 -10.24 -15.15
CA TRP A 61 15.70 -9.42 -15.78
C TRP A 61 15.47 -8.12 -15.03
N ARG A 62 15.37 -8.16 -13.69
CA ARG A 62 15.25 -6.96 -12.85
C ARG A 62 16.46 -6.03 -12.99
N LEU A 63 17.68 -6.58 -12.99
CA LEU A 63 18.91 -5.80 -13.15
C LEU A 63 18.97 -5.14 -14.54
N LYS A 64 18.55 -5.85 -15.59
CA LYS A 64 18.44 -5.28 -16.93
C LYS A 64 17.43 -4.14 -16.98
N ALA A 65 16.27 -4.29 -16.34
CA ALA A 65 15.26 -3.24 -16.25
C ALA A 65 15.79 -2.01 -15.49
N PHE A 66 16.49 -2.21 -14.37
CA PHE A 66 17.11 -1.12 -13.61
C PHE A 66 18.15 -0.35 -14.43
N ARG A 67 19.02 -1.05 -15.16
CA ARG A 67 20.01 -0.41 -16.04
C ARG A 67 19.34 0.36 -17.18
N HIS A 68 18.26 -0.17 -17.73
CA HIS A 68 17.49 0.54 -18.75
C HIS A 68 16.84 1.80 -18.18
N LEU A 69 16.24 1.71 -16.99
CA LEU A 69 15.62 2.86 -16.31
C LEU A 69 16.60 4.03 -16.13
N GLN A 70 17.87 3.75 -15.81
CA GLN A 70 18.91 4.80 -15.70
C GLN A 70 19.17 5.57 -17.00
N THR A 71 18.84 4.98 -18.16
CA THR A 71 18.99 5.62 -19.47
C THR A 71 17.74 6.41 -19.89
N MET A 72 16.63 6.28 -19.16
CA MET A 72 15.37 6.92 -19.50
C MET A 72 15.32 8.35 -18.96
N SER A 73 14.75 9.25 -19.77
CA SER A 73 14.36 10.60 -19.32
C SER A 73 12.90 10.61 -18.89
N VAL A 74 12.58 11.36 -17.84
CA VAL A 74 11.18 11.59 -17.43
C VAL A 74 10.45 12.30 -18.57
N PRO A 75 9.32 11.76 -19.08
CA PRO A 75 8.55 12.40 -20.13
C PRO A 75 7.91 13.68 -19.60
N THR A 76 7.87 14.74 -20.41
CA THR A 76 7.17 15.98 -20.07
C THR A 76 5.84 16.05 -20.82
N TRP A 77 4.74 16.19 -20.10
CA TRP A 77 3.41 16.28 -20.69
C TRP A 77 3.07 17.74 -21.04
N PRO A 78 2.64 18.06 -22.28
CA PRO A 78 2.44 19.45 -22.71
C PRO A 78 1.43 20.26 -21.89
N ASN A 79 0.40 19.60 -21.34
CA ASN A 79 -0.75 20.25 -20.70
C ASN A 79 -0.83 20.01 -19.18
N VAL A 80 0.19 19.39 -18.57
CA VAL A 80 0.18 19.09 -17.13
C VAL A 80 1.44 19.65 -16.49
N LYS A 81 1.26 20.46 -15.45
CA LYS A 81 2.35 20.94 -14.60
C LYS A 81 2.34 20.12 -13.32
N TYR A 82 3.47 19.50 -13.01
CA TYR A 82 3.67 18.71 -11.80
C TYR A 82 5.12 18.87 -11.35
N GLU A 83 5.34 18.74 -10.05
CA GLU A 83 6.68 18.71 -9.49
C GLU A 83 7.40 17.43 -9.92
N PRO A 84 8.70 17.51 -10.25
CA PRO A 84 9.48 16.32 -10.57
C PRO A 84 9.42 15.28 -9.46
N VAL A 85 9.19 14.02 -9.83
CA VAL A 85 9.20 12.92 -8.88
C VAL A 85 10.64 12.56 -8.54
N ASP A 86 11.00 12.66 -7.26
CA ASP A 86 12.26 12.11 -6.76
C ASP A 86 12.11 10.60 -6.54
N LEU A 87 12.59 9.81 -7.50
CA LEU A 87 12.57 8.35 -7.40
C LEU A 87 13.46 7.84 -6.26
N GLN A 88 14.47 8.59 -5.84
CA GLN A 88 15.39 8.17 -4.78
C GLN A 88 14.81 8.39 -3.38
N SER A 89 13.75 9.19 -3.24
CA SER A 89 13.04 9.37 -1.97
C SER A 89 12.07 8.22 -1.64
N ILE A 90 11.95 7.22 -2.51
CA ILE A 90 11.01 6.09 -2.38
C ILE A 90 11.71 4.90 -1.71
N SER A 91 11.04 4.27 -0.74
CA SER A 91 11.42 2.94 -0.27
C SER A 91 10.82 1.87 -1.19
N TYR A 92 11.67 1.05 -1.80
CA TYR A 92 11.27 0.04 -2.79
C TYR A 92 10.94 -1.32 -2.19
N TYR A 93 11.07 -1.47 -0.88
CA TYR A 93 10.74 -2.70 -0.17
C TYR A 93 10.17 -2.37 1.21
N SER A 94 8.96 -2.83 1.45
CA SER A 94 8.36 -2.92 2.78
C SER A 94 7.53 -4.18 2.84
N ALA A 95 7.77 -5.00 3.86
CA ALA A 95 6.96 -6.16 4.14
C ALA A 95 6.70 -6.25 5.65
N PRO A 96 5.51 -6.67 6.09
CA PRO A 96 5.26 -6.89 7.51
C PRO A 96 6.27 -7.92 8.04
N LYS A 97 6.79 -7.69 9.24
CA LYS A 97 7.58 -8.72 9.92
C LYS A 97 6.69 -9.94 10.09
N LYS A 98 7.28 -11.14 9.94
CA LYS A 98 6.54 -12.41 9.98
C LYS A 98 5.56 -12.40 11.15
N MET A 99 4.27 -12.32 10.84
CA MET A 99 3.24 -12.58 11.85
C MET A 99 3.47 -14.02 12.33
N PRO A 100 3.46 -14.27 13.64
CA PRO A 100 3.56 -15.63 14.16
C PRO A 100 2.54 -16.50 13.44
N ARG A 101 2.96 -17.71 13.06
CA ARG A 101 2.03 -18.67 12.48
C ARG A 101 1.11 -19.08 13.62
N LEU A 102 -0.11 -18.55 13.58
CA LEU A 102 -1.10 -18.76 14.63
C LEU A 102 -1.71 -20.14 14.43
N ASP A 103 -1.47 -21.04 15.39
CA ASP A 103 -2.10 -22.36 15.40
C ASP A 103 -3.60 -22.26 15.74
N SER A 104 -4.02 -21.16 16.36
CA SER A 104 -5.42 -20.85 16.62
C SER A 104 -5.71 -19.33 16.55
N LEU A 105 -6.96 -18.96 16.27
CA LEU A 105 -7.43 -17.58 16.31
C LEU A 105 -7.31 -16.92 17.70
N ALA A 106 -7.23 -17.72 18.77
CA ALA A 106 -7.13 -17.20 20.14
C ALA A 106 -5.74 -16.60 20.43
N ASP A 107 -4.74 -16.99 19.65
CA ASP A 107 -3.36 -16.50 19.80
C ASP A 107 -3.10 -15.24 18.96
N ALA A 108 -4.09 -14.81 18.16
CA ALA A 108 -3.92 -13.77 17.16
C ALA A 108 -3.66 -12.41 17.78
N ASP A 109 -2.80 -11.62 17.11
CA ASP A 109 -2.51 -10.26 17.52
C ASP A 109 -3.82 -9.43 17.60
N PRO A 110 -4.07 -8.71 18.71
CA PRO A 110 -5.24 -7.84 18.86
C PRO A 110 -5.46 -6.87 17.69
N GLU A 111 -4.39 -6.38 17.04
CA GLU A 111 -4.50 -5.52 15.86
C GLU A 111 -5.04 -6.27 14.65
N LEU A 112 -4.63 -7.52 14.46
CA LEU A 112 -5.10 -8.36 13.37
C LEU A 112 -6.60 -8.61 13.51
N LEU A 113 -7.07 -9.01 14.70
CA LEU A 113 -8.49 -9.25 14.97
C LEU A 113 -9.35 -8.01 14.70
N ARG A 114 -8.90 -6.83 15.14
CA ARG A 114 -9.58 -5.54 14.86
C ARG A 114 -9.66 -5.26 13.35
N THR A 115 -8.62 -5.60 12.60
CA THR A 115 -8.63 -5.44 11.14
C THR A 115 -9.64 -6.38 10.47
N TYR A 116 -9.72 -7.65 10.88
CA TYR A 116 -10.74 -8.59 10.38
C TYR A 116 -12.17 -8.12 10.71
N GLU A 117 -12.41 -7.62 11.93
CA GLU A 117 -13.69 -7.02 12.34
C GLU A 117 -14.05 -5.79 11.51
N LYS A 118 -13.09 -4.87 11.32
CA LYS A 118 -13.28 -3.65 10.53
C LYS A 118 -13.56 -3.99 9.05
N LEU A 119 -12.98 -5.07 8.53
CA LEU A 119 -13.21 -5.57 7.17
C LEU A 119 -14.50 -6.39 7.04
N GLY A 120 -15.20 -6.69 8.14
CA GLY A 120 -16.43 -7.47 8.15
C GLY A 120 -16.24 -8.94 7.78
N ILE A 121 -15.04 -9.49 7.96
CA ILE A 121 -14.71 -10.87 7.62
C ILE A 121 -15.07 -11.76 8.83
N PRO A 122 -16.04 -12.69 8.72
CA PRO A 122 -16.42 -13.54 9.84
C PRO A 122 -15.31 -14.55 10.14
N LEU A 123 -14.78 -14.50 11.35
CA LEU A 123 -13.82 -15.48 11.89
C LEU A 123 -14.62 -16.72 12.34
N ARG A 124 -14.58 -17.80 11.55
CA ARG A 124 -15.17 -19.10 11.88
C ARG A 124 -14.09 -20.17 11.96
#